data_AF-A0A2V6N6N7-F1
#
_entry.id   AF-A0A2V6N6N7-F1
#
_cell.length_a   1.000
_cell.length_b   1.000
_cell.length_c   1.000
_cell.angle_alpha   90.00
_cell.angle_beta   90.00
_cell.angle_gamma   90.00
#
_symmetry.space_group_name_H-M   'P 1'
#
loop_
_entity.id
_entity.type
_entity.pdbx_description
1 polymer ?
#
loop_
_entity_poly.entity_id
_entity_poly.type
_entity_poly.pdbx_seq_one_letter_code
_entity_poly.pdbx_strand_id
1 'polypeptide(L)'
;MRKNIADGVFGGVRVTSFEGRFRKWFTTIAILVVVFLLGLSATRHNGRPRFASAFGTRSLFDSSNSPYAASADFAKYVMELRDEAFLKVAPIRQIRRLPWKDNIVTTIFWIGEKADVNNPMPNDRSSWDLNWTVNYGGFDTPEIANRSNYIPVAFVPRQNPFYVALPYNDVTYGQFKPEAPLVIPWFKEAYRGDGQSVCKDHWIAIRKGNRTCYAQWEDCGPFRTDHFQYVFGNERPKPNANYAAGLDVSPAVRDYLGLQPIDVTDWQFVTVLDVPPGPWRRYGDNNPFVKAREQVEVRLPKYQKAPTE
;
A
#
# COMPACT_ATOMS: atom_id res chain seq x y z
N MET A 1 6.61 66.61 3.95
CA MET A 1 6.95 66.79 2.51
C MET A 1 6.60 65.49 1.80
N ARG A 2 5.41 65.40 1.17
CA ARG A 2 5.17 65.48 -0.30
C ARG A 2 6.11 64.56 -1.10
N LYS A 3 5.61 63.39 -1.51
CA LYS A 3 5.05 63.03 -2.84
C LYS A 3 6.15 62.63 -3.83
N ASN A 4 6.07 61.41 -4.35
CA ASN A 4 5.78 61.21 -5.78
C ASN A 4 5.23 59.80 -6.03
N ILE A 5 4.07 59.81 -6.69
CA ILE A 5 3.31 58.71 -7.25
C ILE A 5 3.66 58.70 -8.74
N ALA A 6 3.79 57.52 -9.33
CA ALA A 6 3.73 57.35 -10.78
C ALA A 6 2.71 56.24 -11.09
N ASP A 7 1.64 56.66 -11.77
CA ASP A 7 0.58 55.84 -12.33
C ASP A 7 1.04 55.11 -13.59
N GLY A 8 0.46 53.93 -13.84
CA GLY A 8 0.54 53.20 -15.10
C GLY A 8 -0.74 52.37 -15.30
N VAL A 9 -1.55 52.80 -16.26
CA VAL A 9 -2.92 52.32 -16.57
C VAL A 9 -2.88 51.20 -17.62
N PHE A 10 -3.86 50.29 -17.54
CA PHE A 10 -4.68 49.69 -18.62
C PHE A 10 -4.83 48.17 -18.57
N GLY A 11 -6.09 47.71 -18.64
CA GLY A 11 -6.42 46.33 -19.00
C GLY A 11 -7.64 45.76 -18.28
N GLY A 12 -8.84 46.29 -18.58
CA GLY A 12 -10.07 45.64 -18.15
C GLY A 12 -10.30 44.33 -18.89
N VAL A 13 -10.61 43.26 -18.15
CA VAL A 13 -11.31 42.08 -18.67
C VAL A 13 -12.38 41.68 -17.66
N ARG A 14 -13.60 41.57 -18.17
CA ARG A 14 -14.83 41.18 -17.46
C ARG A 14 -14.69 39.79 -16.85
N VAL A 15 -15.05 39.65 -15.57
CA VAL A 15 -15.35 38.36 -14.95
C VAL A 15 -16.76 37.95 -15.37
N THR A 16 -16.88 36.95 -16.24
CA THR A 16 -18.17 36.31 -16.53
C THR A 16 -18.34 35.06 -15.66
N SER A 17 -19.43 35.07 -14.90
CA SER A 17 -20.00 34.01 -14.08
C SER A 17 -19.93 32.61 -14.73
N PHE A 18 -19.50 31.62 -13.96
CA PHE A 18 -19.49 30.19 -14.29
C PHE A 18 -20.67 29.46 -13.61
N GLU A 19 -21.90 29.98 -13.73
CA GLU A 19 -23.09 29.34 -13.14
C GLU A 19 -23.99 28.57 -14.14
N GLY A 20 -23.63 28.51 -15.42
CA GLY A 20 -24.55 28.04 -16.47
C GLY A 20 -24.54 26.55 -16.83
N ARG A 21 -23.58 25.74 -16.35
CA ARG A 21 -23.32 24.39 -16.94
C ARG A 21 -23.56 23.19 -16.01
N PHE A 22 -23.88 23.40 -14.73
CA PHE A 22 -24.05 22.33 -13.74
C PHE A 22 -25.51 21.85 -13.51
N ARG A 23 -26.53 22.57 -13.99
CA ARG A 23 -27.95 22.26 -13.71
C ARG A 23 -28.65 21.28 -14.67
N LYS A 24 -27.98 20.81 -15.73
CA LYS A 24 -28.62 19.94 -16.75
C LYS A 24 -28.38 18.43 -16.59
N TRP A 25 -27.55 18.01 -15.64
CA TRP A 25 -27.27 16.58 -15.39
C TRP A 25 -28.18 15.95 -14.32
N PHE A 26 -28.75 16.74 -13.40
CA PHE A 26 -29.55 16.19 -12.28
C PHE A 26 -31.02 15.91 -12.63
N THR A 27 -31.58 16.50 -13.68
CA THR A 27 -32.99 16.28 -14.05
C THR A 27 -33.23 14.98 -14.83
N THR A 28 -32.22 14.42 -15.50
CA THR A 28 -32.38 13.19 -16.30
C THR A 28 -32.34 11.92 -15.44
N ILE A 29 -31.65 11.94 -14.29
CA ILE A 29 -31.52 10.77 -13.40
C ILE A 29 -32.77 10.56 -12.54
N ALA A 30 -33.51 11.64 -12.21
CA ALA A 30 -34.72 11.54 -11.40
C ALA A 30 -35.92 10.88 -12.12
N ILE A 31 -35.95 10.89 -13.45
CA ILE A 31 -37.06 10.36 -14.26
C ILE A 31 -36.98 8.82 -14.42
N LEU A 32 -35.78 8.23 -14.34
CA LEU A 32 -35.58 6.77 -14.48
C LEU A 32 -35.90 5.98 -13.21
N VAL A 33 -35.89 6.61 -12.03
CA VAL A 33 -36.18 5.95 -10.74
C VAL A 33 -37.70 5.81 -10.48
N VAL A 34 -38.53 6.67 -11.07
CA VAL A 34 -39.99 6.65 -10.87
C VAL A 34 -40.69 5.60 -11.74
N VAL A 35 -40.11 5.21 -12.88
CA VAL A 35 -40.70 4.21 -13.78
C VAL A 35 -40.45 2.76 -13.31
N PHE A 36 -39.39 2.52 -12.52
CA PHE A 36 -39.08 1.17 -12.01
C PHE A 36 -39.87 0.79 -10.73
N LEU A 37 -40.45 1.77 -10.03
CA LEU A 37 -41.24 1.55 -8.80
C LEU A 37 -42.76 1.43 -9.03
N LEU A 38 -43.23 1.55 -10.27
CA LEU A 38 -44.66 1.44 -10.62
C LEU A 38 -45.02 0.21 -11.49
N GLY A 39 -44.06 -0.69 -11.74
CA GLY A 39 -44.20 -1.81 -12.68
C GLY A 39 -44.61 -3.18 -12.11
N LEU A 40 -44.83 -3.33 -10.80
CA LEU A 40 -45.19 -4.62 -10.19
C LEU A 40 -46.33 -4.48 -9.17
N SER A 41 -47.57 -4.28 -9.64
CA SER A 41 -48.78 -4.75 -8.92
C SER A 41 -50.07 -4.56 -9.71
N ALA A 42 -50.48 -5.63 -10.39
CA ALA A 42 -51.87 -5.99 -10.74
C ALA A 42 -51.77 -7.41 -11.36
N THR A 43 -52.51 -8.47 -11.00
CA THR A 43 -53.80 -8.59 -10.30
C THR A 43 -54.07 -10.08 -9.95
N ARG A 44 -54.73 -10.28 -8.78
CA ARG A 44 -55.83 -11.22 -8.44
C ARG A 44 -55.67 -12.75 -8.27
N HIS A 45 -55.87 -13.13 -7.00
CA HIS A 45 -56.93 -13.98 -6.40
C HIS A 45 -56.98 -15.54 -6.49
N ASN A 46 -57.06 -16.09 -5.27
CA ASN A 46 -57.88 -17.20 -4.74
C ASN A 46 -57.51 -18.67 -4.99
N GLY A 47 -57.03 -19.29 -3.90
CA GLY A 47 -57.15 -20.73 -3.61
C GLY A 47 -56.54 -21.10 -2.26
N ARG A 48 -57.38 -21.31 -1.23
CA ARG A 48 -57.03 -22.04 0.01
C ARG A 48 -57.46 -23.52 -0.18
N PRO A 49 -56.76 -24.52 0.38
CA PRO A 49 -57.15 -24.97 1.73
C PRO A 49 -56.02 -25.51 2.66
N ARG A 50 -56.27 -25.27 3.96
CA ARG A 50 -56.12 -26.10 5.18
C ARG A 50 -54.80 -26.79 5.59
N PHE A 51 -54.27 -26.24 6.69
CA PHE A 51 -53.74 -26.86 7.93
C PHE A 51 -53.30 -28.34 7.94
N ALA A 52 -52.03 -28.56 8.30
CA ALA A 52 -51.60 -29.62 9.22
C ALA A 52 -50.41 -29.11 10.06
N SER A 53 -50.57 -29.11 11.38
CA SER A 53 -49.48 -28.91 12.34
C SER A 53 -48.76 -30.23 12.58
N ALA A 54 -47.43 -30.23 12.47
CA ALA A 54 -46.61 -31.24 13.10
C ALA A 54 -45.32 -30.56 13.61
N PHE A 55 -45.33 -30.21 14.89
CA PHE A 55 -44.11 -30.01 15.64
C PHE A 55 -43.36 -31.34 15.66
N GLY A 56 -42.15 -31.34 15.09
CA GLY A 56 -41.21 -32.45 15.16
C GLY A 56 -39.81 -31.88 15.32
N THR A 57 -39.38 -31.74 16.57
CA THR A 57 -38.00 -31.51 16.97
C THR A 57 -37.14 -32.67 16.45
N ARG A 58 -36.31 -32.41 15.43
CA ARG A 58 -35.17 -33.27 15.12
C ARG A 58 -33.91 -32.63 15.68
N SER A 59 -33.47 -33.18 16.81
CA SER A 59 -32.11 -33.09 17.31
C SER A 59 -31.15 -33.50 16.19
N LEU A 60 -30.29 -32.58 15.77
CA LEU A 60 -29.09 -32.87 14.99
C LEU A 60 -27.88 -32.76 15.93
N PHE A 61 -27.82 -33.66 16.90
CA PHE A 61 -26.57 -34.01 17.57
C PHE A 61 -26.31 -35.49 17.33
N ASP A 62 -25.58 -35.77 16.26
CA ASP A 62 -24.83 -37.02 16.10
C ASP A 62 -23.37 -36.64 15.83
N SER A 63 -22.62 -36.49 16.92
CA SER A 63 -21.19 -36.21 16.91
C SER A 63 -20.39 -37.51 16.88
N SER A 64 -20.52 -38.30 15.80
CA SER A 64 -19.81 -39.58 15.72
C SER A 64 -19.12 -39.90 14.38
N ASN A 65 -19.00 -38.95 13.44
CA ASN A 65 -18.18 -39.13 12.23
C ASN A 65 -17.63 -37.81 11.65
N SER A 66 -16.80 -37.11 12.42
CA SER A 66 -16.05 -35.95 11.91
C SER A 66 -14.74 -36.44 11.24
N PRO A 67 -14.52 -36.22 9.93
CA PRO A 67 -13.30 -36.66 9.23
C PRO A 67 -12.06 -35.80 9.58
N TYR A 68 -12.08 -35.04 10.67
CA TYR A 68 -11.05 -34.05 11.02
C TYR A 68 -10.12 -34.49 12.17
N ALA A 69 -9.89 -35.79 12.33
CA ALA A 69 -9.15 -36.33 13.48
C ALA A 69 -7.62 -36.20 13.40
N ALA A 70 -7.03 -35.86 12.24
CA ALA A 70 -5.58 -35.75 12.09
C ALA A 70 -5.13 -34.32 11.69
N SER A 71 -4.08 -33.83 12.34
CA SER A 71 -3.48 -32.49 12.08
C SER A 71 -3.01 -32.30 10.62
N ALA A 72 -2.70 -33.39 9.93
CA ALA A 72 -2.34 -33.39 8.51
C ALA A 72 -3.54 -33.07 7.61
N ASP A 73 -4.74 -33.55 7.96
CA ASP A 73 -5.97 -33.29 7.20
C ASP A 73 -6.45 -31.86 7.39
N PHE A 74 -6.26 -31.31 8.60
CA PHE A 74 -6.48 -29.87 8.84
C PHE A 74 -5.50 -29.00 8.04
N ALA A 75 -4.22 -29.38 7.98
CA ALA A 75 -3.22 -28.65 7.19
C ALA A 75 -3.58 -28.67 5.68
N LYS A 76 -4.04 -29.82 5.17
CA LYS A 76 -4.50 -29.97 3.79
C LYS A 76 -5.75 -29.14 3.51
N TYR A 77 -6.72 -29.15 4.41
CA TYR A 77 -7.94 -28.35 4.31
C TYR A 77 -7.66 -26.84 4.35
N VAL A 78 -6.73 -26.39 5.18
CA VAL A 78 -6.30 -24.98 5.23
C VAL A 78 -5.55 -24.57 3.95
N MET A 79 -4.76 -25.45 3.35
CA MET A 79 -4.16 -25.22 2.04
C MET A 79 -5.21 -25.15 0.93
N GLU A 80 -6.20 -26.04 0.94
CA GLU A 80 -7.28 -26.09 -0.05
C GLU A 80 -8.19 -24.86 0.04
N LEU A 81 -8.53 -24.40 1.25
CA LEU A 81 -9.25 -23.14 1.47
C LEU A 81 -8.43 -21.92 1.03
N ARG A 82 -7.11 -21.95 1.22
CA ARG A 82 -6.21 -20.90 0.71
C ARG A 82 -6.22 -20.89 -0.81
N ASP A 83 -6.12 -22.05 -1.44
CA ASP A 83 -6.10 -22.18 -2.90
C ASP A 83 -7.46 -21.82 -3.51
N GLU A 84 -8.58 -22.20 -2.89
CA GLU A 84 -9.93 -21.77 -3.29
C GLU A 84 -10.15 -20.26 -3.10
N ALA A 85 -9.64 -19.67 -2.02
CA ALA A 85 -9.65 -18.22 -1.82
C ALA A 85 -8.76 -17.51 -2.85
N PHE A 86 -7.64 -18.13 -3.26
CA PHE A 86 -6.78 -17.67 -4.35
C PHE A 86 -7.47 -17.73 -5.71
N LEU A 87 -8.32 -18.74 -5.96
CA LEU A 87 -9.04 -18.93 -7.23
C LEU A 87 -10.30 -18.08 -7.37
N LYS A 88 -10.99 -17.75 -6.27
CA LYS A 88 -12.18 -16.87 -6.28
C LYS A 88 -11.85 -15.37 -6.45
N VAL A 89 -10.57 -14.98 -6.32
CA VAL A 89 -10.09 -13.64 -6.71
C VAL A 89 -9.68 -13.65 -8.19
N ALA A 90 -10.65 -13.84 -9.09
CA ALA A 90 -10.40 -13.74 -10.52
C ALA A 90 -10.30 -12.26 -10.97
N PRO A 91 -9.54 -12.00 -12.04
CA PRO A 91 -8.09 -12.02 -12.09
C PRO A 91 -7.53 -10.71 -11.54
N ILE A 92 -6.48 -10.77 -10.71
CA ILE A 92 -5.55 -9.63 -10.62
C ILE A 92 -4.90 -9.55 -11.99
N ARG A 93 -5.55 -8.86 -12.94
CA ARG A 93 -5.00 -8.55 -14.25
C ARG A 93 -3.69 -7.86 -13.96
N GLN A 94 -2.61 -8.60 -14.23
CA GLN A 94 -1.24 -8.15 -14.35
C GLN A 94 -1.14 -6.65 -14.12
N ILE A 95 -0.65 -6.23 -12.94
CA ILE A 95 0.39 -5.20 -13.00
C ILE A 95 1.34 -5.80 -14.04
N ARG A 96 1.30 -5.30 -15.28
CA ARG A 96 2.31 -5.64 -16.29
C ARG A 96 3.59 -5.40 -15.54
N ARG A 97 4.27 -6.46 -15.11
CA ARG A 97 5.38 -6.37 -14.15
C ARG A 97 6.30 -5.30 -14.73
N LEU A 98 6.31 -4.12 -14.12
CA LEU A 98 7.09 -3.00 -14.63
C LEU A 98 8.50 -3.54 -14.77
N PRO A 99 9.20 -3.32 -15.90
CA PRO A 99 10.47 -4.01 -16.14
C PRO A 99 11.47 -3.74 -15.02
N TRP A 100 12.44 -4.65 -14.87
CA TRP A 100 13.58 -4.41 -13.99
C TRP A 100 14.27 -3.09 -14.38
N LYS A 101 14.67 -2.36 -13.36
CA LYS A 101 15.56 -1.20 -13.43
C LYS A 101 16.95 -1.71 -13.11
N ASP A 102 17.74 -2.00 -14.13
CA ASP A 102 19.05 -2.62 -13.95
C ASP A 102 20.15 -1.59 -13.68
N ASN A 103 21.19 -1.99 -12.96
CA ASN A 103 22.39 -1.19 -12.70
C ASN A 103 22.10 0.20 -12.11
N ILE A 104 21.27 0.28 -11.09
CA ILE A 104 20.89 1.52 -10.41
C ILE A 104 21.86 1.79 -9.26
N VAL A 105 22.48 2.97 -9.26
CA VAL A 105 23.24 3.43 -8.11
C VAL A 105 22.31 3.53 -6.91
N THR A 106 22.69 2.83 -5.85
CA THR A 106 21.90 2.57 -4.65
C THR A 106 22.68 3.06 -3.45
N THR A 107 22.03 3.88 -2.64
CA THR A 107 22.60 4.47 -1.41
C THR A 107 21.84 4.00 -0.18
N ILE A 108 22.45 4.19 0.99
CA ILE A 108 21.86 3.81 2.26
C ILE A 108 21.34 5.06 2.97
N PHE A 109 20.11 4.99 3.47
CA PHE A 109 19.48 6.02 4.29
C PHE A 109 18.76 5.37 5.47
N TRP A 110 18.53 6.12 6.54
CA TRP A 110 17.86 5.55 7.71
C TRP A 110 16.93 6.50 8.45
N ILE A 111 15.92 5.91 9.10
CA ILE A 111 14.92 6.63 9.87
C ILE A 111 15.56 7.27 11.10
N GLY A 112 15.26 8.55 11.30
CA GLY A 112 15.76 9.35 12.41
C GLY A 112 17.17 9.91 12.20
N GLU A 113 17.72 9.79 10.98
CA GLU A 113 18.93 10.53 10.60
C GLU A 113 18.71 12.04 10.81
N LYS A 114 19.63 12.66 11.56
CA LYS A 114 19.57 14.11 11.79
C LYS A 114 20.12 14.83 10.58
N ALA A 115 19.60 16.04 10.35
CA ALA A 115 20.23 16.94 9.39
C ALA A 115 21.65 17.28 9.84
N ASP A 116 22.57 17.31 8.88
CA ASP A 116 23.92 17.83 9.05
C ASP A 116 24.32 18.73 7.87
N VAL A 117 25.56 19.23 7.87
CA VAL A 117 26.06 20.16 6.84
C VAL A 117 26.04 19.53 5.44
N ASN A 118 26.20 18.21 5.35
CA ASN A 118 26.26 17.45 4.11
C ASN A 118 24.90 16.81 3.74
N ASN A 119 23.99 16.66 4.70
CA ASN A 119 22.63 16.18 4.55
C ASN A 119 21.64 17.16 5.21
N PRO A 120 21.19 18.21 4.50
CA PRO A 120 20.34 19.23 5.07
C PRO A 120 18.91 18.74 5.36
N MET A 121 18.51 17.57 4.84
CA MET A 121 17.16 17.01 5.01
C MET A 121 17.20 15.88 6.03
N PRO A 122 16.63 16.08 7.24
CA PRO A 122 16.56 15.01 8.23
C PRO A 122 15.58 13.93 7.77
N ASN A 123 15.85 12.68 8.15
CA ASN A 123 14.94 11.55 7.97
C ASN A 123 14.09 11.32 9.24
N ASP A 124 13.80 12.39 10.00
CA ASP A 124 12.91 12.34 11.17
C ASP A 124 11.45 12.12 10.76
N ARG A 125 11.13 12.54 9.54
CA ARG A 125 9.87 12.43 8.80
C ARG A 125 10.13 11.80 7.43
N SER A 126 9.11 11.17 6.86
CA SER A 126 9.09 10.78 5.45
C SER A 126 8.17 11.70 4.65
N SER A 127 8.14 11.48 3.35
CA SER A 127 7.22 12.10 2.39
C SER A 127 5.74 11.87 2.72
N TRP A 128 5.42 10.85 3.52
CA TRP A 128 4.06 10.47 3.87
C TRP A 128 3.82 10.25 5.38
N ASP A 129 4.88 10.30 6.19
CA ASP A 129 4.80 10.16 7.65
C ASP A 129 5.55 11.30 8.35
N LEU A 130 4.80 12.29 8.86
CA LEU A 130 5.38 13.43 9.56
C LEU A 130 6.01 13.08 10.92
N ASN A 131 5.71 11.89 11.46
CA ASN A 131 6.21 11.41 12.74
C ASN A 131 7.02 10.11 12.56
N TRP A 132 7.73 9.97 11.45
CA TRP A 132 8.28 8.70 10.98
C TRP A 132 9.16 7.98 12.02
N THR A 133 10.07 8.70 12.67
CA THR A 133 10.91 8.12 13.73
C THR A 133 10.10 7.59 14.90
N VAL A 134 9.09 8.35 15.33
CA VAL A 134 8.20 7.94 16.42
C VAL A 134 7.41 6.70 15.99
N ASN A 135 6.81 6.73 14.80
CA ASN A 135 5.98 5.66 14.27
C ASN A 135 6.77 4.37 13.97
N TYR A 136 8.04 4.47 13.55
CA TYR A 136 8.94 3.32 13.45
C TYR A 136 9.28 2.72 14.83
N GLY A 137 9.30 3.55 15.87
CA GLY A 137 9.58 3.16 17.25
C GLY A 137 10.91 3.67 17.80
N GLY A 138 11.71 4.37 16.99
CA GLY A 138 13.00 4.92 17.39
C GLY A 138 13.94 5.19 16.22
N PHE A 139 15.20 5.45 16.53
CA PHE A 139 16.27 5.67 15.55
C PHE A 139 16.69 4.34 14.91
N ASP A 140 16.59 4.21 13.58
CA ASP A 140 17.02 3.00 12.87
C ASP A 140 18.54 3.03 12.66
N THR A 141 19.30 2.66 13.70
CA THR A 141 20.76 2.79 13.68
C THR A 141 21.40 2.10 12.45
N PRO A 142 22.24 2.81 11.67
CA PRO A 142 22.95 2.20 10.56
C PRO A 142 24.12 1.32 11.02
N GLU A 143 24.51 1.38 12.30
CA GLU A 143 25.68 0.67 12.83
C GLU A 143 25.45 -0.83 12.92
N ILE A 144 26.21 -1.62 12.14
CA ILE A 144 26.05 -3.08 12.07
C ILE A 144 26.17 -3.73 13.46
N ALA A 145 27.06 -3.23 14.32
CA ALA A 145 27.26 -3.74 15.68
C ALA A 145 26.03 -3.57 16.59
N ASN A 146 25.13 -2.63 16.27
CA ASN A 146 23.92 -2.33 17.03
C ASN A 146 22.67 -2.90 16.35
N ARG A 147 22.83 -3.89 15.47
CA ARG A 147 21.74 -4.55 14.78
C ARG A 147 21.79 -6.05 14.98
N SER A 148 20.63 -6.66 15.13
CA SER A 148 20.46 -8.12 15.19
C SER A 148 19.20 -8.49 14.44
N ASN A 149 19.25 -9.57 13.64
CA ASN A 149 18.13 -9.98 12.78
C ASN A 149 17.57 -8.86 11.91
N TYR A 150 18.45 -7.98 11.41
CA TYR A 150 18.14 -6.84 10.53
C TYR A 150 17.33 -5.71 11.19
N ILE A 151 17.21 -5.68 12.53
CA ILE A 151 16.58 -4.59 13.29
C ILE A 151 17.55 -3.98 14.31
N PRO A 152 17.30 -2.75 14.79
CA PRO A 152 18.02 -2.20 15.94
C PRO A 152 17.90 -3.11 17.17
N VAL A 153 18.99 -3.28 17.92
CA VAL A 153 18.96 -4.08 19.17
C VAL A 153 18.14 -3.43 20.29
N ALA A 154 17.94 -2.12 20.21
CA ALA A 154 17.33 -1.33 21.28
C ALA A 154 15.79 -1.47 21.36
N PHE A 155 15.12 -1.89 20.28
CA PHE A 155 13.66 -1.99 20.23
C PHE A 155 13.17 -2.89 19.09
N VAL A 156 11.92 -3.33 19.17
CA VAL A 156 11.23 -3.99 18.05
C VAL A 156 10.53 -2.92 17.20
N PRO A 157 10.84 -2.80 15.90
CA PRO A 157 10.21 -1.81 15.03
C PRO A 157 8.69 -2.00 14.89
N ARG A 158 7.96 -0.89 14.94
CA ARG A 158 6.51 -0.79 14.69
C ARG A 158 6.17 -0.50 13.22
N GLN A 159 7.16 -0.20 12.39
CA GLN A 159 7.05 -0.24 10.94
C GLN A 159 8.07 -1.21 10.35
N ASN A 160 7.91 -1.59 9.09
CA ASN A 160 8.75 -2.59 8.45
C ASN A 160 10.21 -2.08 8.36
N PRO A 161 11.21 -2.81 8.89
CA PRO A 161 12.62 -2.42 8.80
C PRO A 161 13.19 -2.51 7.38
N PHE A 162 12.52 -3.22 6.47
CA PHE A 162 12.89 -3.29 5.06
C PHE A 162 12.10 -2.24 4.28
N TYR A 163 12.69 -1.06 4.13
CA TYR A 163 12.08 0.07 3.45
C TYR A 163 13.04 0.74 2.45
N VAL A 164 12.47 1.52 1.53
CA VAL A 164 13.19 2.21 0.44
C VAL A 164 12.63 3.59 0.19
N ALA A 165 13.42 4.41 -0.50
CA ALA A 165 12.97 5.62 -1.15
C ALA A 165 13.18 5.55 -2.68
N LEU A 166 12.16 5.98 -3.43
CA LEU A 166 12.22 6.21 -4.87
C LEU A 166 11.88 7.67 -5.18
N PRO A 167 12.41 8.28 -6.25
CA PRO A 167 12.44 9.73 -6.39
C PRO A 167 11.12 10.31 -6.93
N TYR A 168 9.99 9.95 -6.32
CA TYR A 168 8.66 10.41 -6.71
C TYR A 168 7.67 10.42 -5.54
N ASN A 169 7.12 11.60 -5.24
CA ASN A 169 5.96 11.76 -4.35
C ASN A 169 4.71 12.00 -5.20
N ASP A 170 3.66 11.24 -4.98
CA ASP A 170 2.37 11.33 -5.66
C ASP A 170 1.41 12.35 -5.03
N VAL A 171 1.72 12.84 -3.84
CA VAL A 171 0.92 13.80 -3.08
C VAL A 171 1.72 15.07 -2.81
N THR A 172 1.04 16.22 -2.90
CA THR A 172 1.58 17.52 -2.48
C THR A 172 0.45 18.35 -1.89
N TYR A 173 0.69 19.03 -0.76
CA TYR A 173 -0.30 19.87 -0.09
C TYR A 173 -1.66 19.17 0.16
N GLY A 174 -1.62 17.88 0.50
CA GLY A 174 -2.83 17.09 0.77
C GLY A 174 -3.66 16.75 -0.47
N GLN A 175 -3.10 16.89 -1.68
CA GLN A 175 -3.75 16.57 -2.94
C GLN A 175 -2.84 15.70 -3.80
N PHE A 176 -3.42 14.88 -4.67
CA PHE A 176 -2.63 14.16 -5.67
C PHE A 176 -2.01 15.14 -6.66
N LYS A 177 -0.78 14.86 -7.10
CA LYS A 177 -0.20 15.58 -8.23
C LYS A 177 -0.98 15.27 -9.51
N PRO A 178 -1.11 16.22 -10.46
CA PRO A 178 -1.94 16.04 -11.66
C PRO A 178 -1.56 14.83 -12.51
N GLU A 179 -0.28 14.47 -12.55
CA GLU A 179 0.23 13.33 -13.31
C GLU A 179 0.02 11.98 -12.61
N ALA A 180 -0.18 11.96 -11.29
CA ALA A 180 -0.32 10.74 -10.49
C ALA A 180 -1.36 9.74 -11.06
N PRO A 181 -2.63 10.15 -11.36
CA PRO A 181 -3.62 9.24 -11.94
C PRO A 181 -3.31 8.78 -13.37
N LEU A 182 -2.34 9.39 -14.05
CA LEU A 182 -1.95 9.07 -15.42
C LEU A 182 -0.76 8.11 -15.47
N VAL A 183 0.18 8.23 -14.52
CA VAL A 183 1.48 7.57 -14.59
C VAL A 183 1.61 6.38 -13.63
N ILE A 184 0.86 6.37 -12.53
CA ILE A 184 0.93 5.28 -11.55
C ILE A 184 0.06 4.11 -12.02
N PRO A 185 0.64 2.91 -12.29
CA PRO A 185 -0.10 1.82 -12.93
C PRO A 185 -1.29 1.29 -12.12
N TRP A 186 -1.23 1.41 -10.79
CA TRP A 186 -2.22 0.89 -9.84
C TRP A 186 -3.08 1.99 -9.22
N PHE A 187 -3.05 3.21 -9.76
CA PHE A 187 -3.70 4.35 -9.13
C PHE A 187 -5.18 4.08 -8.84
N LYS A 188 -5.91 3.55 -9.83
CA LYS A 188 -7.36 3.32 -9.72
C LYS A 188 -7.70 2.29 -8.66
N GLU A 189 -6.88 1.24 -8.56
CA GLU A 189 -7.05 0.13 -7.63
C GLU A 189 -6.68 0.54 -6.20
N ALA A 190 -5.69 1.42 -6.04
CA ALA A 190 -5.16 1.86 -4.76
C ALA A 190 -5.84 3.11 -4.20
N TYR A 191 -6.55 3.91 -5.01
CA TYR A 191 -7.19 5.15 -4.57
C TYR A 191 -8.20 4.91 -3.43
N ARG A 192 -8.03 5.63 -2.31
CA ARG A 192 -8.94 5.57 -1.14
C ARG A 192 -9.50 6.93 -0.71
N GLY A 193 -9.03 8.02 -1.29
CA GLY A 193 -9.44 9.38 -1.00
C GLY A 193 -8.35 10.38 -1.32
N ASP A 194 -8.71 11.66 -1.42
CA ASP A 194 -7.77 12.72 -1.75
C ASP A 194 -6.63 12.81 -0.73
N GLY A 195 -5.41 13.02 -1.24
CA GLY A 195 -4.22 13.22 -0.40
C GLY A 195 -3.68 11.98 0.29
N GLN A 196 -4.30 10.81 0.11
CA GLN A 196 -3.76 9.53 0.60
C GLN A 196 -2.86 8.92 -0.47
N SER A 197 -1.55 8.87 -0.22
CA SER A 197 -0.60 8.32 -1.19
C SER A 197 -1.00 6.91 -1.63
N VAL A 198 -0.95 6.69 -2.94
CA VAL A 198 -1.07 5.36 -3.56
C VAL A 198 0.30 4.75 -3.83
N CYS A 199 1.40 5.48 -3.58
CA CYS A 199 2.77 4.97 -3.69
C CYS A 199 3.23 4.30 -2.39
N LYS A 200 2.91 4.91 -1.23
CA LYS A 200 3.27 4.37 0.08
C LYS A 200 2.84 2.90 0.23
N ASP A 201 3.64 2.12 0.97
CA ASP A 201 3.43 0.69 1.28
C ASP A 201 3.55 -0.26 0.08
N HIS A 202 3.83 0.23 -1.14
CA HIS A 202 4.13 -0.64 -2.28
C HIS A 202 5.46 -1.35 -2.12
N TRP A 203 5.58 -2.53 -2.73
CA TRP A 203 6.76 -3.36 -2.60
C TRP A 203 7.63 -3.31 -3.85
N ILE A 204 8.93 -3.36 -3.63
CA ILE A 204 9.92 -3.65 -4.67
C ILE A 204 10.74 -4.87 -4.33
N ALA A 205 11.16 -5.60 -5.35
CA ALA A 205 12.26 -6.55 -5.28
C ALA A 205 13.57 -5.83 -5.64
N ILE A 206 14.65 -6.14 -4.93
CA ILE A 206 15.98 -5.56 -5.14
C ILE A 206 16.97 -6.71 -5.27
N ARG A 207 17.75 -6.72 -6.35
CA ARG A 207 18.73 -7.77 -6.65
C ARG A 207 20.15 -7.23 -6.54
N LYS A 208 21.01 -8.01 -5.86
CA LYS A 208 22.47 -7.83 -5.86
C LYS A 208 23.12 -9.20 -6.05
N GLY A 209 23.77 -9.41 -7.19
CA GLY A 209 24.35 -10.71 -7.53
C GLY A 209 23.29 -11.82 -7.49
N ASN A 210 23.50 -12.83 -6.65
CA ASN A 210 22.58 -13.96 -6.47
C ASN A 210 21.57 -13.78 -5.32
N ARG A 211 21.51 -12.61 -4.67
CA ARG A 211 20.59 -12.32 -3.57
C ARG A 211 19.48 -11.39 -4.02
N THR A 212 18.27 -11.62 -3.51
CA THR A 212 17.10 -10.77 -3.72
C THR A 212 16.46 -10.41 -2.39
N CYS A 213 16.30 -9.12 -2.16
CA CYS A 213 15.63 -8.54 -1.00
C CYS A 213 14.28 -7.93 -1.43
N TYR A 214 13.33 -7.85 -0.51
CA TYR A 214 12.04 -7.22 -0.75
C TYR A 214 11.82 -6.14 0.31
N ALA A 215 11.36 -4.97 -0.11
CA ALA A 215 11.23 -3.82 0.78
C ALA A 215 10.04 -2.93 0.39
N GLN A 216 9.50 -2.22 1.39
CA GLN A 216 8.37 -1.31 1.24
C GLN A 216 8.82 0.10 0.86
N TRP A 217 8.07 0.76 -0.01
CA TRP A 217 8.30 2.13 -0.39
C TRP A 217 7.70 3.07 0.68
N GLU A 218 8.57 3.71 1.46
CA GLU A 218 8.18 4.49 2.65
C GLU A 218 8.61 5.96 2.60
N ASP A 219 9.48 6.33 1.65
CA ASP A 219 9.88 7.73 1.47
C ASP A 219 10.21 8.10 0.00
N CYS A 220 10.52 9.36 -0.27
CA CYS A 220 10.94 9.84 -1.58
C CYS A 220 12.38 10.34 -1.58
N GLY A 221 13.13 9.87 -2.56
CA GLY A 221 14.55 10.13 -2.74
C GLY A 221 15.11 9.15 -3.76
N PRO A 222 16.36 9.28 -4.22
CA PRO A 222 17.36 10.24 -3.76
C PRO A 222 17.17 11.65 -4.36
N PHE A 223 17.46 12.70 -3.56
CA PHE A 223 17.56 14.14 -3.93
C PHE A 223 16.35 14.84 -4.56
N ARG A 224 15.30 14.13 -4.94
CA ARG A 224 14.12 14.70 -5.60
C ARG A 224 12.89 13.82 -5.43
N THR A 225 11.73 14.40 -5.73
CA THR A 225 10.42 13.78 -5.46
C THR A 225 9.46 13.91 -6.65
N ASP A 226 9.98 14.14 -7.85
CA ASP A 226 9.21 14.49 -9.06
C ASP A 226 9.59 13.66 -10.30
N HIS A 227 10.37 12.58 -10.16
CA HIS A 227 10.94 11.84 -11.30
C HIS A 227 10.14 10.60 -11.71
N PHE A 228 8.85 10.78 -12.00
CA PHE A 228 7.96 9.69 -12.41
C PHE A 228 8.40 8.98 -13.71
N GLN A 229 9.10 9.68 -14.62
CA GLN A 229 9.60 9.10 -15.88
C GLN A 229 10.64 8.01 -15.65
N TYR A 230 11.42 8.11 -14.58
CA TYR A 230 12.33 7.04 -14.16
C TYR A 230 11.58 5.97 -13.38
N VAL A 231 10.77 6.38 -12.39
CA VAL A 231 10.08 5.43 -11.49
C VAL A 231 9.12 4.52 -12.25
N PHE A 232 8.23 5.09 -13.08
CA PHE A 232 7.21 4.34 -13.81
C PHE A 232 7.47 4.22 -15.31
N GLY A 233 8.33 5.09 -15.87
CA GLY A 233 8.68 5.09 -17.31
C GLY A 233 9.95 4.29 -17.60
N ASN A 234 10.73 4.71 -18.59
CA ASN A 234 11.97 4.04 -19.04
C ASN A 234 13.23 4.91 -18.87
N GLU A 235 13.12 6.10 -18.25
CA GLU A 235 14.30 6.94 -18.03
C GLU A 235 15.28 6.31 -17.04
N ARG A 236 16.51 6.83 -17.02
CA ARG A 236 17.52 6.58 -15.98
C ARG A 236 17.43 7.63 -14.88
N PRO A 237 17.93 7.36 -13.66
CA PRO A 237 18.07 8.39 -12.64
C PRO A 237 18.84 9.60 -13.20
N LYS A 238 18.44 10.82 -12.80
CA LYS A 238 19.17 12.04 -13.19
C LYS A 238 20.48 12.16 -12.40
N PRO A 239 21.48 12.88 -12.95
CA PRO A 239 22.68 13.22 -12.19
C PRO A 239 22.34 13.87 -10.84
N ASN A 240 23.05 13.44 -9.80
CA ASN A 240 22.98 13.98 -8.44
C ASN A 240 24.33 13.78 -7.74
N ALA A 241 24.47 14.28 -6.51
CA ALA A 241 25.72 14.23 -5.75
C ALA A 241 26.21 12.79 -5.47
N ASN A 242 25.30 11.80 -5.50
CA ASN A 242 25.61 10.39 -5.31
C ASN A 242 25.63 9.64 -6.66
N TYR A 243 26.30 10.19 -7.66
CA TYR A 243 26.56 9.51 -8.94
C TYR A 243 25.30 9.03 -9.67
N ALA A 244 24.24 9.85 -9.69
CA ALA A 244 22.93 9.49 -10.23
C ALA A 244 22.28 8.32 -9.48
N ALA A 245 22.33 8.36 -8.14
CA ALA A 245 21.57 7.46 -7.28
C ALA A 245 20.08 7.51 -7.64
N GLY A 246 19.46 6.33 -7.76
CA GLY A 246 18.05 6.18 -8.12
C GLY A 246 17.24 5.35 -7.13
N LEU A 247 17.87 4.89 -6.06
CA LEU A 247 17.25 4.08 -5.01
C LEU A 247 18.00 4.34 -3.71
N ASP A 248 17.28 4.71 -2.65
CA ASP A 248 17.81 4.64 -1.28
C ASP A 248 17.21 3.43 -0.57
N VAL A 249 18.02 2.69 0.18
CA VAL A 249 17.57 1.50 0.91
C VAL A 249 17.92 1.56 2.40
N SER A 250 17.09 0.91 3.22
CA SER A 250 17.30 0.85 4.67
C SER A 250 18.56 0.07 5.06
N PRO A 251 19.06 0.25 6.30
CA PRO A 251 20.13 -0.59 6.85
C PRO A 251 19.78 -2.09 6.81
N ALA A 252 18.52 -2.48 6.98
CA ALA A 252 18.10 -3.88 6.90
C ALA A 252 18.32 -4.48 5.49
N VAL A 253 18.00 -3.71 4.44
CA VAL A 253 18.24 -4.10 3.05
C VAL A 253 19.74 -4.22 2.77
N ARG A 254 20.52 -3.22 3.20
CA ARG A 254 21.98 -3.21 3.11
C ARG A 254 22.56 -4.47 3.74
N ASP A 255 22.19 -4.77 4.99
CA ASP A 255 22.71 -5.90 5.75
C ASP A 255 22.37 -7.24 5.10
N TYR A 256 21.16 -7.36 4.54
CA TYR A 256 20.73 -8.59 3.85
C TYR A 256 21.49 -8.82 2.54
N LEU A 257 21.61 -7.77 1.71
CA LEU A 257 22.26 -7.84 0.40
C LEU A 257 23.80 -7.73 0.48
N GLY A 258 24.36 -7.29 1.61
CA GLY A 258 25.79 -7.06 1.77
C GLY A 258 26.30 -5.85 0.98
N LEU A 259 25.50 -4.78 0.90
CA LEU A 259 25.83 -3.60 0.10
C LEU A 259 26.94 -2.75 0.74
N GLN A 260 27.77 -2.16 -0.11
CA GLN A 260 28.64 -1.05 0.27
C GLN A 260 27.82 0.24 0.46
N PRO A 261 28.38 1.31 1.08
CA PRO A 261 27.65 2.57 1.29
C PRO A 261 27.07 3.19 0.02
N ILE A 262 27.80 3.07 -1.09
CA ILE A 262 27.33 3.33 -2.45
C ILE A 262 27.58 2.05 -3.24
N ASP A 263 26.53 1.50 -3.84
CA ASP A 263 26.63 0.27 -4.62
C ASP A 263 25.68 0.32 -5.82
N VAL A 264 25.66 -0.75 -6.61
CA VAL A 264 24.78 -0.90 -7.77
C VAL A 264 23.89 -2.13 -7.57
N THR A 265 22.58 -1.92 -7.71
CA THR A 265 21.55 -2.97 -7.61
C THR A 265 20.58 -2.89 -8.78
N ASP A 266 19.79 -3.94 -8.97
CA ASP A 266 18.62 -3.89 -9.85
C ASP A 266 17.36 -3.86 -8.98
N TRP A 267 16.29 -3.22 -9.44
CA TRP A 267 15.02 -3.27 -8.72
C TRP A 267 13.79 -3.34 -9.63
N GLN A 268 12.68 -3.85 -9.09
CA GLN A 268 11.42 -3.98 -9.82
C GLN A 268 10.22 -3.83 -8.86
N PHE A 269 9.13 -3.23 -9.31
CA PHE A 269 7.86 -3.28 -8.57
C PHE A 269 7.31 -4.71 -8.52
N VAL A 270 6.80 -5.09 -7.35
CA VAL A 270 6.20 -6.39 -7.10
C VAL A 270 4.93 -6.24 -6.28
N THR A 271 4.00 -7.18 -6.42
CA THR A 271 2.81 -7.21 -5.56
C THR A 271 3.12 -7.89 -4.24
N VAL A 272 2.24 -7.71 -3.25
CA VAL A 272 2.26 -8.46 -1.98
C VAL A 272 2.30 -9.98 -2.21
N LEU A 273 1.71 -10.47 -3.31
CA LEU A 273 1.69 -11.89 -3.66
C LEU A 273 3.03 -12.40 -4.21
N ASP A 274 3.78 -11.55 -4.90
CA ASP A 274 5.12 -11.86 -5.42
C ASP A 274 6.19 -11.84 -4.29
N VAL A 275 5.83 -11.23 -3.16
CA VAL A 275 6.30 -11.46 -1.79
C VAL A 275 6.78 -12.89 -1.41
N PRO A 276 8.06 -13.35 -1.35
CA PRO A 276 8.38 -14.68 -0.82
C PRO A 276 8.73 -14.63 0.68
N PRO A 277 8.64 -15.76 1.42
CA PRO A 277 9.00 -15.81 2.84
C PRO A 277 10.43 -15.30 3.06
N GLY A 278 10.63 -14.44 4.06
CA GLY A 278 11.93 -13.83 4.34
C GLY A 278 11.89 -12.86 5.52
N PRO A 279 13.04 -12.28 5.91
CA PRO A 279 13.13 -11.39 7.06
C PRO A 279 12.24 -10.14 6.93
N TRP A 280 12.01 -9.65 5.71
CA TRP A 280 11.12 -8.53 5.37
C TRP A 280 9.64 -8.73 5.73
N ARG A 281 9.22 -9.91 6.17
CA ARG A 281 7.83 -10.21 6.57
C ARG A 281 7.62 -10.27 8.09
N ARG A 282 8.66 -10.01 8.89
CA ARG A 282 8.66 -10.36 10.33
C ARG A 282 8.09 -9.28 11.25
N TYR A 283 8.29 -8.01 10.91
CA TYR A 283 8.05 -6.87 11.79
C TYR A 283 7.28 -5.76 11.07
N GLY A 284 6.70 -4.87 11.86
CA GLY A 284 5.99 -3.67 11.42
C GLY A 284 4.48 -3.82 11.37
N ASP A 285 3.77 -2.90 12.00
CA ASP A 285 2.31 -2.77 11.98
C ASP A 285 1.81 -2.34 10.60
N ASN A 286 2.67 -1.77 9.74
CA ASN A 286 2.37 -1.50 8.33
C ASN A 286 2.64 -2.71 7.42
N ASN A 287 3.12 -3.84 7.97
CA ASN A 287 3.46 -5.02 7.19
C ASN A 287 2.23 -5.94 6.99
N PRO A 288 1.74 -6.15 5.75
CA PRO A 288 0.56 -6.99 5.52
C PRO A 288 0.74 -8.43 5.99
N PHE A 289 1.98 -8.95 6.03
CA PHE A 289 2.26 -10.31 6.48
C PHE A 289 2.15 -10.47 8.00
N VAL A 290 2.52 -9.43 8.75
CA VAL A 290 2.36 -9.39 10.21
C VAL A 290 0.87 -9.31 10.55
N LYS A 291 0.12 -8.39 9.93
CA LYS A 291 -1.34 -8.28 10.09
C LYS A 291 -2.06 -9.60 9.79
N ALA A 292 -1.68 -10.27 8.71
CA ALA A 292 -2.29 -11.55 8.33
C ALA A 292 -2.04 -12.64 9.38
N ARG A 293 -0.81 -12.74 9.90
CA ARG A 293 -0.45 -13.69 10.97
C ARG A 293 -1.27 -13.42 12.24
N GLU A 294 -1.34 -12.18 12.68
CA GLU A 294 -2.10 -11.77 13.87
C GLU A 294 -3.60 -12.08 13.72
N GLN A 295 -4.18 -11.86 12.54
CA GLN A 295 -5.58 -12.19 12.28
C GLN A 295 -5.85 -13.70 12.39
N VAL A 296 -4.92 -14.54 11.95
CA VAL A 296 -5.03 -16.00 12.10
C VAL A 296 -4.90 -16.39 13.57
N GLU A 297 -3.90 -15.87 14.27
CA GLU A 297 -3.65 -16.13 15.70
C GLU A 297 -4.82 -15.70 16.59
N VAL A 298 -5.49 -14.57 16.30
CA VAL A 298 -6.69 -14.14 17.03
C VAL A 298 -7.90 -15.03 16.76
N ARG A 299 -7.99 -15.64 15.56
CA ARG A 299 -9.11 -16.51 15.17
C ARG A 299 -9.00 -17.93 15.74
N LEU A 300 -7.78 -18.45 15.92
CA LEU A 300 -7.55 -19.81 16.41
C LEU A 300 -8.16 -20.08 17.83
N PRO A 301 -8.02 -19.19 18.83
CA PRO A 301 -8.64 -19.37 20.14
C PRO A 301 -10.17 -19.31 20.13
N LYS A 302 -10.78 -18.65 19.14
CA LYS A 302 -12.25 -18.56 19.02
C LYS A 302 -12.86 -19.89 18.56
N TYR A 303 -12.14 -20.67 17.76
CA TYR A 303 -12.60 -21.99 17.30
C TYR A 303 -12.43 -23.09 18.36
N GLN A 304 -11.51 -22.93 19.32
CA GLN A 304 -11.36 -23.86 20.44
C GLN A 304 -12.36 -23.64 21.59
N LYS A 305 -13.15 -22.56 21.56
CA LYS A 305 -14.14 -22.20 22.58
C LYS A 305 -15.60 -22.32 22.10
N ALA A 306 -15.89 -23.09 21.06
CA ALA A 306 -17.27 -23.47 20.78
C ALA A 306 -17.77 -24.39 21.90
N PRO A 307 -18.86 -24.05 22.63
CA PRO A 307 -19.39 -24.93 23.66
C PRO A 307 -19.88 -26.23 23.02
N THR A 308 -19.36 -27.36 23.49
CA THR A 308 -20.13 -28.60 23.47
C THR A 308 -21.28 -28.41 24.45
N GLU A 309 -22.45 -28.08 23.92
CA GLU A 309 -23.75 -28.39 24.53
C GLU A 309 -24.46 -29.40 23.62
#